data_AF-A0A7X7E748-F1
#
_entry.id   AF-A0A7X7E748-F1
#
_cell.length_a   1.000
_cell.length_b   1.000
_cell.length_c   1.000
_cell.angle_alpha   90.00
_cell.angle_beta   90.00
_cell.angle_gamma   90.00
#
_symmetry.space_group_name_H-M   'P 1'
#
loop_
_entity.id
_entity.type
_entity.pdbx_description
1 polymer ?
#
loop_
_entity_poly.entity_id
_entity_poly.type
_entity_poly.pdbx_seq_one_letter_code
_entity_poly.pdbx_strand_id
1 'polypeptide(L)'
;GYPFLVLLCVIPIIIGVASFFVNGTDYFIGGLIGILTGPVVYVIWKRRYGGLAKKDPVNYPLNPRTRLGIGDLKKIAWVFFGFAVAGFLAIPWLRWFEGEWAEEYYAETYGDSYLSGWLGNFDTMLTTILVIAAVFLVIAVACAIAAFKLEPRKGEMLPPAAEGE
;
A
#
# COMPACT_ATOMS: atom_id res chain seq x y z
N GLY A 1 -0.64 10.63 29.66
CA GLY A 1 0.24 9.83 28.79
C GLY A 1 -0.42 9.50 27.46
N TYR A 2 -1.49 8.69 27.47
CA TYR A 2 -2.15 8.21 26.25
C TYR A 2 -2.61 9.28 25.24
N PRO A 3 -3.26 10.40 25.64
CA PRO A 3 -3.71 11.42 24.68
C PRO A 3 -2.56 12.14 23.96
N PHE A 4 -1.44 12.34 24.67
CA PHE A 4 -0.23 12.94 24.12
C PHE A 4 0.45 12.02 23.11
N LEU A 5 0.48 10.70 23.36
CA LEU A 5 0.98 9.72 22.40
C LEU A 5 0.11 9.67 21.13
N VAL A 6 -1.21 9.76 21.28
CA VAL A 6 -2.12 9.83 20.13
C VAL A 6 -1.83 11.06 19.28
N LEU A 7 -1.63 12.24 19.88
CA LEU A 7 -1.25 13.46 19.15
C LEU A 7 0.08 13.29 18.42
N LEU A 8 1.10 12.74 19.08
CA LEU A 8 2.42 12.50 18.49
C LEU A 8 2.39 11.52 17.31
N CYS A 9 1.43 10.59 17.27
CA CYS A 9 1.31 9.65 16.15
C CYS A 9 0.39 10.17 15.04
N VAL A 10 -0.76 10.74 15.38
CA VAL A 10 -1.79 11.11 14.41
C VAL A 10 -1.40 12.38 13.64
N ILE A 11 -0.83 13.38 14.30
CA ILE A 11 -0.47 14.65 13.64
C ILE A 11 0.55 14.44 12.52
N PRO A 12 1.68 13.73 12.72
CA PRO A 12 2.63 13.48 11.63
C PRO A 12 2.04 12.66 10.48
N ILE A 13 1.10 11.75 10.76
CA ILE A 13 0.40 11.01 9.70
C ILE A 13 -0.46 11.96 8.87
N ILE A 14 -1.23 12.85 9.51
CA ILE A 14 -2.03 13.86 8.79
C ILE A 14 -1.13 14.78 7.97
N ILE A 15 -0.04 15.27 8.54
CA ILE A 15 0.93 16.10 7.82
C ILE A 15 1.52 15.32 6.64
N GLY A 16 1.92 14.07 6.84
CA GLY A 16 2.45 13.22 5.77
C GLY A 16 1.46 13.01 4.63
N VAL A 17 0.18 12.75 4.96
CA VAL A 17 -0.89 12.62 3.96
C VAL A 17 -1.14 13.94 3.25
N ALA A 18 -1.23 15.06 3.96
CA ALA A 18 -1.43 16.38 3.37
C ALA A 18 -0.25 16.77 2.45
N SER A 19 0.98 16.49 2.87
CA SER A 19 2.19 16.73 2.09
C SER A 19 2.19 15.98 0.75
N PHE A 20 1.56 14.80 0.66
CA PHE A 20 1.43 14.10 -0.62
C PHE A 20 0.57 14.85 -1.64
N PHE A 21 -0.40 15.63 -1.17
CA PHE A 21 -1.32 16.38 -2.03
C PHE A 21 -0.85 17.81 -2.33
N VAL A 22 0.24 18.27 -1.69
CA VAL A 22 0.75 19.65 -1.80
C VAL A 22 2.10 19.74 -2.51
N ASN A 23 2.95 18.69 -2.44
CA ASN A 23 4.33 18.77 -2.96
C ASN A 23 4.47 18.68 -4.49
N GLY A 24 3.46 18.16 -5.18
CA GLY A 24 3.52 17.93 -6.63
C GLY A 24 3.21 16.49 -7.02
N THR A 25 2.86 16.30 -8.28
CA THR A 25 2.40 15.02 -8.83
C THR A 25 3.52 13.97 -8.88
N ASP A 26 4.75 14.40 -9.12
CA ASP A 26 5.95 13.56 -9.08
C ASP A 26 6.22 12.98 -7.67
N TYR A 27 6.10 13.81 -6.63
CA TYR A 27 6.20 13.38 -5.23
C TYR A 27 5.06 12.45 -4.84
N PHE A 28 3.85 12.68 -5.35
CA PHE A 28 2.73 11.78 -5.15
C PHE A 28 3.02 10.38 -5.73
N ILE A 29 3.52 10.30 -6.97
CA ILE A 29 3.92 9.04 -7.61
C ILE A 29 5.04 8.35 -6.81
N GLY A 30 6.08 9.08 -6.42
CA GLY A 30 7.15 8.57 -5.57
C GLY A 30 6.63 8.02 -4.23
N GLY A 31 5.62 8.68 -3.67
CA GLY A 31 4.88 8.23 -2.49
C GLY A 31 4.19 6.90 -2.64
N LEU A 32 3.40 6.73 -3.71
CA LEU A 32 2.72 5.47 -3.99
C LEU A 32 3.72 4.32 -4.14
N ILE A 33 4.82 4.55 -4.86
CA ILE A 33 5.90 3.58 -5.02
C ILE A 33 6.56 3.26 -3.67
N GLY A 34 6.84 4.27 -2.86
CA GLY A 34 7.44 4.08 -1.53
C GLY A 34 6.54 3.27 -0.59
N ILE A 35 5.25 3.56 -0.56
CA ILE A 35 4.26 2.88 0.29
C ILE A 35 4.09 1.40 -0.09
N LEU A 36 4.23 1.04 -1.37
CA LEU A 36 4.21 -0.36 -1.82
C LEU A 36 5.25 -1.24 -1.10
N THR A 37 6.39 -0.66 -0.72
CA THR A 37 7.49 -1.42 -0.08
C THR A 37 7.10 -1.96 1.30
N GLY A 38 6.24 -1.27 2.04
CA GLY A 38 5.88 -1.64 3.42
C GLY A 38 5.24 -3.03 3.51
N PRO A 39 4.11 -3.29 2.82
CA PRO A 39 3.48 -4.61 2.80
C PRO A 39 4.39 -5.72 2.25
N VAL A 40 5.23 -5.41 1.26
CA VAL A 40 6.18 -6.37 0.68
C VAL A 40 7.21 -6.80 1.72
N VAL A 41 7.87 -5.83 2.37
CA VAL A 41 8.84 -6.10 3.44
C VAL A 41 8.19 -6.83 4.61
N TYR A 42 6.96 -6.45 4.96
CA TYR A 42 6.18 -7.14 5.98
C TYR A 42 6.03 -8.64 5.66
N VAL A 43 5.62 -9.01 4.46
CA VAL A 43 5.46 -10.43 4.06
C VAL A 43 6.79 -11.17 4.14
N ILE A 44 7.88 -10.56 3.67
CA ILE A 44 9.23 -11.15 3.70
C ILE A 44 9.67 -11.41 5.14
N TRP A 45 9.57 -10.41 6.01
CA TRP A 45 10.02 -10.51 7.40
C TRP A 45 9.14 -11.45 8.22
N LYS A 46 7.82 -11.41 8.00
CA LYS A 46 6.88 -12.30 8.68
C LYS A 46 7.18 -13.77 8.34
N ARG A 47 7.44 -14.08 7.08
CA ARG A 47 7.80 -15.43 6.64
C ARG A 47 9.17 -15.89 7.14
N ARG A 48 10.16 -15.00 7.22
CA ARG A 48 11.54 -15.35 7.63
C ARG A 48 11.72 -15.44 9.13
N TYR A 49 11.05 -14.57 9.90
CA TYR A 49 11.29 -14.42 11.33
C TYR A 49 10.09 -14.80 12.22
N GLY A 50 8.91 -15.06 11.65
CA GLY A 50 7.68 -15.45 12.37
C GLY A 50 7.01 -14.30 13.17
N GLY A 51 7.76 -13.27 13.52
CA GLY A 51 7.28 -12.14 14.32
C GLY A 51 6.85 -12.59 15.73
N LEU A 52 5.73 -12.06 16.23
CA LEU A 52 5.21 -12.40 17.56
C LEU A 52 4.88 -13.89 17.75
N ALA A 53 4.58 -14.61 16.66
CA ALA A 53 4.30 -16.04 16.71
C ALA A 53 5.49 -16.88 17.23
N LYS A 54 6.72 -16.38 17.07
CA LYS A 54 7.92 -17.03 17.62
C LYS A 54 8.00 -16.96 19.14
N LYS A 55 7.39 -15.93 19.74
CA LYS A 55 7.38 -15.70 21.18
C LYS A 55 6.11 -16.24 21.83
N ASP A 56 4.98 -16.10 21.16
CA ASP A 56 3.66 -16.50 21.66
C ASP A 56 2.78 -17.04 20.51
N PRO A 57 2.94 -18.32 20.16
CA PRO A 57 2.20 -18.95 19.06
C PRO A 57 0.72 -19.18 19.37
N VAL A 58 0.33 -19.17 20.65
CA VAL A 58 -1.05 -19.41 21.09
C VAL A 58 -1.91 -18.19 20.80
N ASN A 59 -1.43 -16.99 21.16
CA ASN A 59 -2.16 -15.76 20.92
C ASN A 59 -1.91 -15.16 19.52
N TYR A 60 -0.80 -15.52 18.87
CA TYR A 60 -0.45 -15.05 17.52
C TYR A 60 -0.20 -16.21 16.55
N PRO A 61 -1.20 -17.08 16.31
CA PRO A 61 -1.04 -18.22 15.43
C PRO A 61 -0.75 -17.77 13.99
N LEU A 62 0.11 -18.54 13.32
CA LEU A 62 0.34 -18.41 11.89
C LEU A 62 -0.60 -19.34 11.13
N ASN A 63 -1.04 -18.88 9.97
CA ASN A 63 -1.70 -19.73 9.00
C ASN A 63 -0.65 -20.65 8.36
N PRO A 64 -0.77 -21.99 8.48
CA PRO A 64 0.24 -22.93 7.98
C PRO A 64 0.42 -22.86 6.46
N ARG A 65 -0.62 -22.44 5.71
CA ARG A 65 -0.56 -22.34 4.24
C ARG A 65 0.16 -21.08 3.77
N THR A 66 -0.01 -19.95 4.46
CA THR A 66 0.52 -18.65 4.01
C THR A 66 1.78 -18.22 4.77
N ARG A 67 2.01 -18.81 5.96
CA ARG A 67 3.01 -18.43 6.98
C ARG A 67 2.88 -16.98 7.45
N LEU A 68 1.72 -16.38 7.23
CA LEU A 68 1.34 -15.07 7.76
C LEU A 68 0.43 -15.27 8.99
N GLY A 69 0.25 -14.24 9.81
CA GLY A 69 -0.72 -14.31 10.89
C GLY A 69 -2.14 -14.41 10.34
N ILE A 70 -3.02 -15.00 11.12
CA ILE A 70 -4.44 -15.12 10.74
C ILE A 70 -5.04 -13.71 10.60
N GLY A 71 -5.71 -13.47 9.48
CA GLY A 71 -6.33 -12.19 9.15
C GLY A 71 -5.39 -11.20 8.47
N ASP A 72 -4.09 -11.51 8.33
CA ASP A 72 -3.14 -10.57 7.73
C ASP A 72 -3.38 -10.41 6.23
N LEU A 73 -3.85 -11.43 5.51
CA LEU A 73 -4.21 -11.28 4.10
C LEU A 73 -5.38 -10.30 3.94
N LYS A 74 -6.39 -10.38 4.82
CA LYS A 74 -7.52 -9.45 4.80
C LYS A 74 -7.08 -8.02 5.12
N LYS A 75 -6.19 -7.83 6.09
CA LYS A 75 -5.64 -6.49 6.43
C LYS A 75 -4.85 -5.91 5.26
N ILE A 76 -3.97 -6.71 4.65
CA ILE A 76 -3.19 -6.29 3.47
C ILE A 76 -4.13 -5.93 2.31
N ALA A 77 -5.18 -6.71 2.07
CA ALA A 77 -6.19 -6.40 1.06
C ALA A 77 -6.84 -5.03 1.29
N TRP A 78 -7.25 -4.73 2.52
CA TRP A 78 -7.84 -3.43 2.87
C TRP A 78 -6.87 -2.25 2.70
N VAL A 79 -5.60 -2.46 3.06
CA VAL A 79 -4.56 -1.44 2.89
C VAL A 79 -4.36 -1.12 1.41
N PHE A 80 -4.16 -2.13 0.56
CA PHE A 80 -4.02 -1.92 -0.89
C PHE A 80 -5.28 -1.36 -1.54
N PHE A 81 -6.47 -1.77 -1.06
CA PHE A 81 -7.72 -1.19 -1.52
C PHE A 81 -7.81 0.30 -1.19
N GLY A 82 -7.43 0.69 0.03
CA GLY A 82 -7.35 2.10 0.44
C GLY A 82 -6.41 2.92 -0.45
N PHE A 83 -5.23 2.37 -0.78
CA PHE A 83 -4.30 3.03 -1.69
C PHE A 83 -4.83 3.14 -3.13
N ALA A 84 -5.52 2.11 -3.62
CA ALA A 84 -6.17 2.18 -4.94
C ALA A 84 -7.23 3.29 -4.99
N VAL A 85 -8.11 3.35 -3.98
CA VAL A 85 -9.11 4.42 -3.86
C VAL A 85 -8.45 5.79 -3.80
N ALA A 86 -7.41 5.96 -2.98
CA ALA A 86 -6.67 7.22 -2.91
C ALA A 86 -6.06 7.61 -4.26
N GLY A 87 -5.46 6.67 -4.99
CA GLY A 87 -4.90 6.90 -6.32
C GLY A 87 -5.96 7.34 -7.34
N PHE A 88 -7.14 6.70 -7.36
CA PHE A 88 -8.24 7.10 -8.24
C PHE A 88 -8.80 8.48 -7.88
N LEU A 89 -8.95 8.80 -6.59
CA LEU A 89 -9.42 10.10 -6.13
C LEU A 89 -8.37 11.21 -6.35
N ALA A 90 -7.09 10.87 -6.41
CA ALA A 90 -6.03 11.82 -6.67
C ALA A 90 -6.09 12.38 -8.09
N ILE A 91 -6.59 11.64 -9.09
CA ILE A 91 -6.64 12.13 -10.48
C ILE A 91 -7.49 13.41 -10.63
N PRO A 92 -8.78 13.45 -10.24
CA PRO A 92 -9.56 14.69 -10.32
C PRO A 92 -9.01 15.77 -9.39
N TRP A 93 -8.44 15.39 -8.24
CA TRP A 93 -7.81 16.35 -7.31
C TRP A 93 -6.60 17.04 -7.93
N LEU A 94 -5.65 16.29 -8.49
CA LEU A 94 -4.41 16.83 -9.05
C LEU A 94 -4.68 17.67 -10.28
N ARG A 95 -5.64 17.28 -11.13
CA ARG A 95 -6.08 18.12 -12.25
C ARG A 95 -6.57 19.49 -11.81
N TRP A 96 -7.28 19.55 -10.68
CA TRP A 96 -7.76 20.81 -10.12
C TRP A 96 -6.67 21.58 -9.38
N PHE A 97 -5.84 20.89 -8.60
CA PHE A 97 -4.81 21.49 -7.74
C PHE A 97 -3.62 22.03 -8.53
N GLU A 98 -3.14 21.27 -9.52
CA GLU A 98 -2.00 21.64 -10.37
C GLU A 98 -2.42 22.55 -11.52
N GLY A 99 -3.70 22.52 -11.92
CA GLY A 99 -4.26 23.45 -12.90
C GLY A 99 -3.51 23.46 -14.24
N GLU A 100 -3.45 24.63 -14.88
CA GLU A 100 -2.95 24.79 -16.25
C GLU A 100 -1.42 24.83 -16.34
N TRP A 101 -0.72 25.18 -15.25
CA TRP A 101 0.76 25.28 -15.27
C TRP A 101 1.44 23.90 -15.26
N ALA A 102 0.71 22.86 -14.87
CA ALA A 102 1.22 21.50 -14.74
C ALA A 102 1.80 20.96 -16.05
N GLU A 103 1.09 21.17 -17.17
CA GLU A 103 1.46 20.58 -18.45
C GLU A 103 2.84 21.08 -18.92
N GLU A 104 3.04 22.40 -18.91
CA GLU A 104 4.29 23.05 -19.31
C GLU A 104 5.42 22.69 -18.33
N TYR A 105 5.19 22.85 -17.02
CA TYR A 105 6.20 22.59 -16.00
C TYR A 105 6.72 21.15 -16.04
N TYR A 106 5.83 20.16 -16.06
CA TYR A 106 6.23 18.75 -16.05
C TYR A 106 6.85 18.33 -17.38
N ALA A 107 6.41 18.89 -18.51
CA ALA A 107 7.03 18.64 -19.81
C ALA A 107 8.47 19.17 -19.87
N GLU A 108 8.70 20.40 -19.39
CA GLU A 108 10.05 20.97 -19.34
C GLU A 108 10.96 20.24 -18.35
N THR A 109 10.42 19.88 -17.18
CA THR A 109 11.21 19.28 -16.10
C THR A 109 11.57 17.82 -16.37
N TYR A 110 10.65 17.05 -16.97
CA TYR A 110 10.79 15.59 -17.10
C TYR A 110 10.77 15.08 -18.54
N GLY A 111 10.49 15.91 -19.55
CA GLY A 111 10.32 15.51 -20.95
C GLY A 111 11.54 14.78 -21.52
N ASP A 112 12.74 15.27 -21.21
CA ASP A 112 14.01 14.66 -21.65
C ASP A 112 14.63 13.72 -20.61
N SER A 113 13.92 13.45 -19.50
CA SER A 113 14.43 12.57 -18.46
C SER A 113 14.40 11.09 -18.88
N TYR A 114 15.25 10.27 -18.27
CA TYR A 114 15.19 8.81 -18.42
C TYR A 114 13.87 8.19 -17.89
N LEU A 115 13.10 8.97 -17.14
CA LEU A 115 11.78 8.61 -16.61
C LEU A 115 10.63 9.16 -17.47
N SER A 116 10.90 9.76 -18.62
CA SER A 116 9.91 10.42 -19.47
C SER A 116 8.73 9.52 -19.85
N GLY A 117 8.94 8.22 -19.97
CA GLY A 117 7.85 7.25 -20.21
C GLY A 117 6.80 7.16 -19.10
N TRP A 118 7.10 7.65 -17.89
CA TRP A 118 6.20 7.63 -16.72
C TRP A 118 5.92 9.03 -16.17
N LEU A 119 6.89 9.94 -16.29
CA LEU A 119 6.88 11.27 -15.71
C LEU A 119 6.97 12.40 -16.76
N GLY A 120 7.09 12.08 -18.05
CA GLY A 120 7.52 13.04 -19.07
C GLY A 120 6.61 14.23 -19.31
N ASN A 121 5.35 14.16 -18.87
CA ASN A 121 4.43 15.29 -18.79
C ASN A 121 3.30 14.97 -17.80
N PHE A 122 2.44 15.95 -17.56
CA PHE A 122 1.36 15.82 -16.60
C PHE A 122 0.38 14.69 -16.92
N ASP A 123 -0.06 14.53 -18.18
CA ASP A 123 -0.97 13.45 -18.56
C ASP A 123 -0.35 12.06 -18.41
N THR A 124 0.94 11.92 -18.71
CA THR A 124 1.69 10.69 -18.50
C THR A 124 1.78 10.39 -17.01
N MET A 125 2.01 11.40 -16.17
CA MET A 125 2.01 11.23 -14.71
C MET A 125 0.63 10.78 -14.18
N LEU A 126 -0.46 11.40 -14.64
CA LEU A 126 -1.82 10.98 -14.26
C LEU A 126 -2.12 9.54 -14.71
N THR A 127 -1.65 9.16 -15.90
CA THR A 127 -1.74 7.78 -16.40
C THR A 127 -0.94 6.83 -15.53
N THR A 128 0.27 7.21 -15.11
CA THR A 128 1.11 6.45 -14.19
C THR A 128 0.41 6.24 -12.85
N ILE A 129 -0.21 7.27 -12.28
CA ILE A 129 -1.01 7.15 -11.05
C ILE A 129 -2.15 6.14 -11.24
N LEU A 130 -2.86 6.22 -12.37
CA LEU A 130 -3.95 5.30 -12.68
C LEU A 130 -3.46 3.86 -12.79
N VAL A 131 -2.33 3.63 -13.45
CA VAL A 131 -1.71 2.29 -13.57
C VAL A 131 -1.32 1.76 -12.19
N ILE A 132 -0.66 2.57 -11.36
CA ILE A 132 -0.29 2.17 -9.99
C ILE A 132 -1.54 1.85 -9.16
N ALA A 133 -2.57 2.69 -9.22
CA ALA A 133 -3.84 2.46 -8.52
C ALA A 133 -4.53 1.17 -8.98
N ALA A 134 -4.52 0.88 -10.29
CA ALA A 134 -5.05 -0.36 -10.84
C ALA A 134 -4.25 -1.58 -10.35
N VAL A 135 -2.91 -1.50 -10.30
CA VAL A 135 -2.06 -2.56 -9.73
C VAL A 135 -2.39 -2.80 -8.25
N PHE A 136 -2.56 -1.75 -7.45
CA PHE A 136 -2.99 -1.88 -6.06
C PHE A 136 -4.35 -2.53 -5.92
N LEU A 137 -5.31 -2.18 -6.79
CA LEU A 137 -6.63 -2.82 -6.80
C LEU A 137 -6.53 -4.31 -7.13
N VAL A 138 -5.71 -4.69 -8.11
CA VAL A 138 -5.48 -6.10 -8.46
C VAL A 138 -4.87 -6.86 -7.28
N ILE A 139 -3.86 -6.29 -6.61
CA ILE A 139 -3.25 -6.88 -5.41
C ILE A 139 -4.31 -7.03 -4.30
N ALA A 140 -5.12 -6.00 -4.06
CA ALA A 140 -6.17 -6.03 -3.05
C ALA A 140 -7.18 -7.16 -3.32
N VAL A 141 -7.65 -7.29 -4.56
CA VAL A 141 -8.57 -8.35 -4.98
C VAL A 141 -7.92 -9.72 -4.83
N ALA A 142 -6.67 -9.88 -5.27
CA ALA A 142 -5.94 -11.14 -5.13
C ALA A 142 -5.76 -11.55 -3.65
N CYS A 143 -5.40 -10.60 -2.79
CA CYS A 143 -5.28 -10.83 -1.35
C CYS A 143 -6.64 -11.13 -0.70
N ALA A 144 -7.72 -10.48 -1.13
CA ALA A 144 -9.07 -10.75 -0.63
C ALA A 144 -9.51 -12.17 -1.01
N ILE A 145 -9.34 -12.57 -2.27
CA ILE A 145 -9.63 -13.93 -2.75
C ILE A 145 -8.78 -14.96 -1.97
N ALA A 146 -7.49 -14.68 -1.78
CA ALA A 146 -6.60 -15.54 -1.00
C ALA A 146 -7.05 -15.64 0.46
N ALA A 147 -7.50 -14.54 1.07
CA ALA A 147 -8.04 -14.55 2.43
C ALA A 147 -9.27 -15.47 2.53
N PHE A 148 -10.23 -15.35 1.60
CA PHE A 148 -11.41 -16.21 1.58
C PHE A 148 -11.11 -17.69 1.37
N LYS A 149 -10.06 -18.02 0.62
CA LYS A 149 -9.68 -19.41 0.31
C LYS A 149 -8.75 -20.05 1.35
N LEU A 150 -7.86 -19.26 1.96
CA LEU A 150 -6.75 -19.77 2.75
C LEU A 150 -6.90 -19.50 4.25
N GLU A 151 -7.69 -18.51 4.67
CA GLU A 151 -7.89 -18.25 6.10
C GLU A 151 -8.95 -19.18 6.71
N PRO A 152 -8.68 -19.73 7.91
CA PRO A 152 -9.66 -20.56 8.61
C PRO A 152 -10.90 -19.74 8.97
N ARG A 153 -12.08 -20.35 8.91
CA ARG A 153 -13.32 -19.66 9.34
C ARG A 153 -13.29 -19.46 10.84
N LYS A 154 -13.94 -18.40 11.31
CA LYS A 154 -14.00 -18.03 12.73
C LYS A 154 -14.57 -19.21 13.54
N GLY A 155 -13.73 -19.85 14.37
CA GLY A 155 -14.11 -21.00 15.20
C GLY A 155 -13.65 -22.38 14.70
N GLU A 156 -13.04 -22.46 13.51
CA GLU A 156 -12.41 -23.71 13.06
C GLU A 156 -11.02 -23.88 13.68
N MET A 157 -10.71 -25.10 14.13
CA MET A 157 -9.35 -25.45 14.55
C MET A 157 -8.40 -25.25 13.37
N LEU A 158 -7.22 -24.72 13.66
CA LEU A 158 -6.19 -24.55 12.64
C LEU A 158 -5.91 -25.90 11.98
N PRO A 159 -5.86 -25.97 10.64
CA PRO A 159 -5.41 -27.19 9.99
C PRO A 159 -4.02 -27.53 10.53
N PRO A 160 -3.71 -28.82 10.75
CA PRO A 160 -2.38 -29.23 11.18
C PRO A 160 -1.35 -28.62 10.23
N ALA A 161 -0.22 -28.19 10.79
CA ALA A 161 0.90 -27.72 9.99
C ALA A 161 1.19 -28.79 8.93
N ALA A 162 1.33 -28.38 7.67
CA ALA A 162 1.71 -29.31 6.62
C ALA A 162 3.05 -29.94 7.04
N GLU A 163 3.05 -31.23 7.33
CA GLU A 163 4.26 -31.99 7.60
C GLU A 163 5.05 -32.11 6.28
N GLY A 164 6.30 -31.66 6.29
CA GLY A 164 7.27 -31.71 5.17
C GLY A 164 7.58 -30.31 4.60
N GLU A 165 8.83 -29.83 4.55
CA GLU A 165 10.18 -30.39 4.77
C GLU A 165 11.07 -29.32 5.43
#